data_AF-A0A5J5DUP1-F1
#
_entry.id   AF-A0A5J5DUP1-F1
#
_cell.length_a   1.000
_cell.length_b   1.000
_cell.length_c   1.000
_cell.angle_alpha   90.00
_cell.angle_beta   90.00
_cell.angle_gamma   90.00
#
_symmetry.space_group_name_H-M   'P 1'
#
loop_
_entity.id
_entity.type
_entity.pdbx_description
1 polymer ?
#
loop_
_entity_poly.entity_id
_entity_poly.type
_entity_poly.pdbx_seq_one_letter_code
_entity_poly.pdbx_strand_id
1 'polypeptide(L)'
;MDGIVGGRCGGKRVDMRLNMLTRLTMESAGSPAEPITGQILPPDTATSDIVYVMFHGYGNDEHEMVRIIDAVDPSSDYISVQGPIHRQYLGGHAWYDSAGWDNARIQSQCSAIGDQIVSMLDSSALKGRRKVLVGFSQGGYLSYRILADHPDTFAGAVLLAPSFHDEQPRF
;
A
#
# COMPACT_ATOMS: atom_id res chain seq x y z
N MET A 1 17.35 42.11 26.22
CA MET A 1 17.18 41.94 24.76
C MET A 1 17.42 40.47 24.48
N ASP A 2 16.35 39.70 24.59
CA ASP A 2 16.36 38.24 24.45
C ASP A 2 16.36 37.87 22.96
N GLY A 3 17.40 37.16 22.53
CA GLY A 3 17.50 36.54 21.21
C GLY A 3 17.27 35.03 21.34
N ILE A 4 16.01 34.60 21.19
CA ILE A 4 15.66 33.19 21.11
C ILE A 4 16.10 32.67 19.72
N VAL A 5 17.11 31.81 19.72
CA VAL A 5 17.48 30.98 18.57
C VAL A 5 16.37 29.94 18.38
N GLY A 6 15.59 30.09 17.31
CA GLY A 6 14.58 29.12 16.89
C GLY A 6 15.25 27.81 16.45
N GLY A 7 15.37 26.87 17.40
CA GLY A 7 15.75 25.49 17.11
C GLY A 7 14.64 24.81 16.30
N ARG A 8 14.90 24.54 15.02
CA ARG A 8 14.11 23.57 14.25
C ARG A 8 14.33 22.20 14.88
N CYS A 9 13.30 21.67 15.53
CA CYS A 9 13.29 20.32 16.05
C CYS A 9 13.31 19.37 14.85
N GLY A 10 14.50 18.93 14.46
CA GLY A 10 14.70 17.84 13.52
C GLY A 10 14.24 16.55 14.17
N GLY A 11 12.96 16.22 14.03
CA GLY A 11 12.45 14.89 14.36
C GLY A 11 13.26 13.88 13.54
N LYS A 12 14.05 13.05 14.23
CA LYS A 12 14.80 11.98 13.58
C LYS A 12 13.79 11.01 12.97
N ARG A 13 13.86 10.83 11.65
CA ARG A 13 13.09 9.80 10.92
C ARG A 13 13.43 8.44 11.53
N VAL A 14 12.43 7.71 11.99
CA VAL A 14 12.60 6.34 12.45
C VAL A 14 12.03 5.44 11.36
N ASP A 15 12.90 4.69 10.70
CA ASP A 15 12.51 3.58 9.83
C ASP A 15 11.94 2.47 10.72
N MET A 16 10.62 2.44 10.90
CA MET A 16 9.96 1.30 11.52
C MET A 16 9.71 0.24 10.46
N ARG A 17 10.67 -0.67 10.30
CA ARG A 17 10.43 -1.94 9.62
C ARG A 17 9.44 -2.76 10.44
N LEU A 18 8.20 -2.84 9.97
CA LEU A 18 7.24 -3.75 10.55
C LEU A 18 7.50 -5.16 10.00
N ASN A 19 8.26 -5.97 10.75
CA ASN A 19 8.39 -7.40 10.45
C ASN A 19 7.09 -8.14 10.80
N MET A 20 6.15 -8.17 9.87
CA MET A 20 5.02 -9.10 9.92
C MET A 20 5.38 -10.38 9.16
N LEU A 21 6.11 -11.28 9.82
CA LEU A 21 6.19 -12.66 9.32
C LEU A 21 4.81 -13.30 9.45
N THR A 22 4.20 -13.71 8.34
CA THR A 22 3.75 -15.11 8.08
C THR A 22 3.21 -15.30 6.65
N ARG A 23 3.83 -16.25 5.92
CA ARG A 23 3.40 -17.05 4.75
C ARG A 23 2.64 -16.37 3.60
N LEU A 24 3.40 -16.02 2.55
CA LEU A 24 2.91 -16.02 1.17
C LEU A 24 3.18 -17.41 0.57
N THR A 25 2.15 -18.21 0.33
CA THR A 25 2.24 -19.38 -0.55
C THR A 25 1.16 -19.31 -1.61
N MET A 26 1.55 -18.97 -2.83
CA MET A 26 0.94 -19.52 -4.03
C MET A 26 2.10 -19.99 -4.92
N GLU A 27 2.13 -21.30 -5.21
CA GLU A 27 3.11 -21.89 -6.12
C GLU A 27 2.99 -21.27 -7.52
N SER A 28 3.89 -20.36 -7.85
CA SER A 28 4.91 -20.60 -8.88
C SER A 28 6.03 -19.56 -8.75
N ALA A 29 7.21 -20.03 -8.34
CA ALA A 29 8.53 -19.39 -8.49
C ALA A 29 8.63 -17.88 -8.13
N GLY A 30 8.59 -17.60 -6.83
CA GLY A 30 9.11 -16.37 -6.24
C GLY A 30 9.07 -16.52 -4.73
N SER A 31 10.19 -16.24 -4.04
CA SER A 31 10.20 -16.18 -2.57
C SER A 31 9.04 -15.31 -2.06
N PRO A 32 8.51 -15.55 -0.84
CA PRO A 32 7.54 -14.64 -0.24
C PRO A 32 8.12 -13.22 -0.30
N ALA A 33 7.43 -12.30 -0.97
CA ALA A 33 7.81 -10.90 -0.97
C ALA A 33 7.72 -10.40 0.48
N GLU A 34 8.87 -10.07 1.08
CA GLU A 34 8.92 -9.33 2.34
C GLU A 34 8.19 -8.00 2.11
N PRO A 35 7.08 -7.71 2.80
CA PRO A 35 6.42 -6.44 2.58
C PRO A 35 7.12 -5.34 3.40
N ILE A 36 6.95 -4.13 2.90
CA ILE A 36 6.92 -2.84 3.60
C ILE A 36 8.24 -2.04 3.66
N THR A 37 8.30 -1.00 2.82
CA THR A 37 8.95 0.28 3.18
C THR A 37 7.85 1.22 3.68
N GLY A 38 7.86 1.59 4.96
CA GLY A 38 6.78 2.40 5.55
C GLY A 38 7.24 3.30 6.69
N GLN A 39 6.73 4.53 6.72
CA GLN A 39 6.80 5.42 7.87
C GLN A 39 5.49 5.27 8.64
N ILE A 40 5.49 4.43 9.68
CA ILE A 40 4.39 4.40 10.65
C ILE A 40 4.91 5.08 11.91
N LEU A 41 4.51 6.34 12.12
CA LEU A 41 4.77 6.99 13.39
C LEU A 41 3.91 6.32 14.48
N PRO A 42 4.45 6.09 15.69
CA PRO A 42 3.65 5.63 16.81
C PRO A 42 2.46 6.58 17.06
N PRO A 43 1.32 6.09 17.57
CA PRO A 43 0.07 6.87 17.67
C PRO A 43 0.23 8.23 18.35
N ASP A 44 1.04 8.31 19.41
CA ASP A 44 1.27 9.55 20.17
C ASP A 44 2.15 10.58 19.42
N THR A 45 2.77 10.17 18.32
CA THR A 45 3.62 11.01 17.46
C THR A 45 3.05 11.22 16.06
N ALA A 46 1.95 10.52 15.72
CA ALA A 46 1.27 10.66 14.46
C ALA A 46 0.67 12.08 14.34
N THR A 47 0.89 12.72 13.20
CA THR A 47 0.42 14.08 12.91
C THR A 47 -1.04 14.10 12.42
N SER A 48 -1.57 12.93 12.04
CA SER A 48 -2.91 12.71 11.49
C SER A 48 -3.43 11.36 11.99
N ASP A 49 -4.75 11.17 12.09
CA ASP A 49 -5.39 9.87 12.36
C ASP A 49 -5.44 8.93 11.14
N ILE A 50 -4.97 9.41 9.99
CA ILE A 50 -5.01 8.71 8.71
C ILE A 50 -3.66 8.03 8.45
N VAL A 51 -3.73 6.78 7.98
CA VAL A 51 -2.60 6.06 7.40
C VAL A 51 -2.95 5.72 5.95
N TYR A 52 -2.10 6.14 5.02
CA TYR A 52 -2.24 5.77 3.61
C TYR A 52 -1.62 4.40 3.36
N VAL A 53 -2.37 3.50 2.74
CA VAL A 53 -1.88 2.18 2.30
C VAL A 53 -1.76 2.22 0.78
N MET A 54 -0.55 2.13 0.28
CA MET A 54 -0.22 2.55 -1.08
C MET A 54 0.28 1.40 -1.96
N PHE A 55 -0.18 1.38 -3.21
CA PHE A 55 0.09 0.32 -4.18
C PHE A 55 0.59 0.89 -5.51
N HIS A 56 1.80 0.49 -5.89
CA HIS A 56 2.48 0.95 -7.10
C HIS A 56 1.85 0.38 -8.39
N GLY A 57 2.20 0.97 -9.53
CA GLY A 57 1.81 0.50 -10.86
C GLY A 57 2.62 -0.70 -11.35
N TYR A 58 2.14 -1.38 -12.39
CA TYR A 58 2.82 -2.53 -12.98
C TYR A 58 4.26 -2.20 -13.40
N GLY A 59 5.21 -3.02 -12.96
CA GLY A 59 6.63 -2.86 -13.30
C GLY A 59 7.41 -1.89 -12.43
N ASN A 60 6.80 -1.38 -11.35
CA ASN A 60 7.46 -0.53 -10.36
C ASN A 60 7.64 -1.25 -9.02
N ASP A 61 7.99 -0.52 -7.97
CA ASP A 61 8.13 -1.01 -6.59
C ASP A 61 7.47 -0.04 -5.60
N GLU A 62 7.53 -0.36 -4.31
CA GLU A 62 6.93 0.45 -3.26
C GLU A 62 7.55 1.86 -3.15
N HIS A 63 8.76 2.09 -3.66
CA HIS A 63 9.35 3.43 -3.65
C HIS A 63 8.67 4.40 -4.62
N GLU A 64 7.93 3.91 -5.64
CA GLU A 64 7.08 4.76 -6.48
C GLU A 64 6.11 5.58 -5.65
N MET A 65 5.38 4.92 -4.76
CA MET A 65 4.36 5.59 -3.96
C MET A 65 4.98 6.47 -2.88
N VAL A 66 6.15 6.09 -2.33
CA VAL A 66 6.91 6.95 -1.41
C VAL A 66 7.27 8.28 -2.06
N ARG A 67 7.79 8.26 -3.30
CA ARG A 67 8.10 9.49 -4.04
C ARG A 67 6.86 10.36 -4.28
N ILE A 68 5.70 9.74 -4.50
CA ILE A 68 4.43 10.45 -4.69
C ILE A 68 4.00 11.11 -3.38
N ILE A 69 3.92 10.36 -2.27
CA ILE A 69 3.43 10.92 -1.01
C ILE A 69 4.39 11.98 -0.45
N ASP A 70 5.72 11.80 -0.58
CA ASP A 70 6.70 12.80 -0.15
C ASP A 70 6.56 14.13 -0.89
N ALA A 71 6.10 14.10 -2.15
CA ALA A 71 5.86 15.30 -2.94
C ALA A 71 4.52 15.98 -2.63
N VAL A 72 3.52 15.22 -2.15
CA VAL A 72 2.15 15.70 -1.92
C VAL A 72 1.92 16.08 -0.47
N ASP A 73 2.29 15.19 0.45
CA ASP A 73 2.20 15.37 1.90
C ASP A 73 3.35 14.62 2.61
N PRO A 74 4.52 15.25 2.76
CA PRO A 74 5.69 14.63 3.41
C PRO A 74 5.51 14.39 4.92
N SER A 75 4.40 14.82 5.51
CA SER A 75 4.09 14.64 6.94
C SER A 75 3.08 13.53 7.21
N SER A 76 2.57 12.90 6.15
CA SER A 76 1.59 11.82 6.24
C SER A 76 2.21 10.51 6.71
N ASP A 77 1.46 9.77 7.53
CA ASP A 77 1.77 8.38 7.83
C ASP A 77 1.37 7.49 6.65
N TYR A 78 2.25 6.56 6.27
CA TYR A 78 1.99 5.68 5.14
C TYR A 78 2.65 4.30 5.26
N ILE A 79 2.03 3.35 4.57
CA ILE A 79 2.52 2.00 4.31
C ILE A 79 2.59 1.86 2.80
N SER A 80 3.80 1.72 2.25
CA SER A 80 3.97 1.42 0.83
C SER A 80 4.26 -0.07 0.65
N VAL A 81 3.45 -0.74 -0.18
CA VAL A 81 3.49 -2.19 -0.33
C VAL A 81 4.08 -2.56 -1.69
N GLN A 82 4.97 -3.55 -1.70
CA GLN A 82 5.55 -4.11 -2.92
C GLN A 82 4.67 -5.26 -3.44
N GLY A 83 4.47 -5.32 -4.76
CA GLY A 83 3.73 -6.40 -5.41
C GLY A 83 4.41 -7.77 -5.27
N PRO A 84 3.63 -8.86 -5.13
CA PRO A 84 4.18 -10.20 -4.89
C PRO A 84 4.90 -10.81 -6.11
N ILE A 85 4.61 -10.35 -7.33
CA ILE A 85 5.17 -10.93 -8.57
C ILE A 85 6.41 -10.15 -8.99
N HIS A 86 7.61 -10.71 -8.77
CA HIS A 86 8.85 -10.13 -9.26
C HIS A 86 9.04 -10.39 -10.76
N ARG A 87 9.37 -9.34 -11.54
CA ARG A 87 9.56 -9.44 -13.00
C ARG A 87 11.03 -9.72 -13.34
N GLN A 88 11.44 -10.99 -13.20
CA GLN A 88 12.84 -11.46 -13.28
C GLN A 88 13.70 -10.85 -14.40
N TYR A 89 13.15 -10.58 -15.58
CA TYR A 89 13.90 -10.03 -16.72
C TYR A 89 13.70 -8.53 -16.97
N LEU A 90 12.63 -7.94 -16.46
CA LEU A 90 12.25 -6.55 -16.74
C LEU A 90 12.46 -5.62 -15.52
N GLY A 91 12.67 -6.20 -14.34
CA GLY A 91 12.73 -5.46 -13.08
C GLY A 91 11.34 -5.02 -12.59
N GLY A 92 11.31 -4.64 -11.31
CA GLY A 92 10.09 -4.23 -10.63
C GLY A 92 9.13 -5.39 -10.37
N HIS A 93 7.93 -5.02 -9.94
CA HIS A 93 6.93 -5.92 -9.38
C HIS A 93 5.56 -5.73 -10.05
N ALA A 94 4.70 -6.72 -9.87
CA ALA A 94 3.31 -6.69 -10.27
C ALA A 94 2.42 -7.27 -9.17
N TRP A 95 1.16 -6.85 -9.16
CA TRP A 95 0.14 -7.33 -8.23
C TRP A 95 -0.46 -8.64 -8.70
N TYR A 96 -0.91 -8.68 -9.95
CA TYR A 96 -1.58 -9.83 -10.54
C TYR A 96 -1.06 -10.07 -11.95
N ASP A 97 -1.17 -11.32 -12.39
CA ASP A 97 -0.93 -11.69 -13.78
C ASP A 97 -2.13 -11.23 -14.62
N SER A 98 -1.85 -10.37 -15.60
CA SER A 98 -2.83 -9.88 -16.58
C SER A 98 -2.64 -10.50 -17.97
N ALA A 99 -1.78 -11.52 -18.09
CA ALA A 99 -1.62 -12.28 -19.32
C ALA A 99 -2.95 -12.90 -19.75
N GLY A 100 -3.29 -12.75 -21.04
CA GLY A 100 -4.53 -13.26 -21.62
C GLY A 100 -5.79 -12.44 -21.29
N TRP A 101 -5.68 -11.38 -20.48
CA TRP A 101 -6.79 -10.46 -20.14
C TRP A 101 -8.05 -11.16 -19.60
N ASP A 102 -7.86 -12.21 -18.80
CA ASP A 102 -8.95 -12.90 -18.12
C ASP A 102 -9.40 -12.10 -16.90
N ASN A 103 -10.46 -11.32 -17.07
CA ASN A 103 -11.02 -10.46 -16.03
C ASN A 103 -11.40 -11.22 -14.75
N ALA A 104 -11.95 -12.44 -14.87
CA ALA A 104 -12.38 -13.23 -13.71
C ALA A 104 -11.16 -13.71 -12.89
N ARG A 105 -10.11 -14.18 -13.58
CA ARG A 105 -8.85 -14.57 -12.94
C ARG A 105 -8.13 -13.38 -12.31
N ILE A 106 -8.18 -12.21 -12.94
CA ILE A 106 -7.59 -10.99 -12.40
C ILE A 106 -8.34 -10.53 -11.14
N GLN A 107 -9.68 -10.55 -11.17
CA GLN A 107 -10.52 -10.27 -10.00
C GLN A 107 -10.18 -11.21 -8.84
N SER A 108 -10.14 -12.53 -9.07
CA SER A 108 -9.85 -13.50 -8.00
C SER A 108 -8.46 -13.33 -7.39
N GLN A 109 -7.45 -13.00 -8.20
CA GLN A 109 -6.11 -12.69 -7.69
C GLN A 109 -6.13 -11.43 -6.81
N CYS A 110 -6.82 -10.37 -7.25
CA CYS A 110 -6.93 -9.13 -6.49
C CYS A 110 -7.64 -9.34 -5.14
N SER A 111 -8.73 -10.11 -5.11
CA SER A 111 -9.43 -10.43 -3.86
C SER A 111 -8.51 -11.23 -2.91
N ALA A 112 -7.81 -12.25 -3.41
CA ALA A 112 -6.89 -13.03 -2.58
C ALA A 112 -5.72 -12.21 -2.02
N ILE A 113 -5.19 -11.26 -2.80
CA ILE A 113 -4.16 -10.32 -2.34
C ILE A 113 -4.76 -9.33 -1.32
N GLY A 114 -6.01 -8.90 -1.54
CA GLY A 114 -6.73 -8.01 -0.64
C GLY A 114 -6.95 -8.61 0.74
N ASP A 115 -7.39 -9.87 0.81
CA ASP A 115 -7.54 -10.61 2.07
C ASP A 115 -6.23 -10.64 2.87
N GLN A 116 -5.11 -10.86 2.18
CA GLN A 116 -3.78 -10.87 2.80
C GLN A 116 -3.37 -9.49 3.31
N ILE A 117 -3.63 -8.43 2.54
CA ILE A 117 -3.36 -7.05 2.96
C ILE A 117 -4.22 -6.69 4.19
N VAL A 118 -5.50 -7.03 4.19
CA VAL A 118 -6.38 -6.79 5.35
C VAL A 118 -5.88 -7.53 6.58
N SER A 119 -5.49 -8.79 6.44
CA SER A 119 -4.90 -9.56 7.53
C SER A 119 -3.59 -8.94 8.04
N MET A 120 -2.75 -8.39 7.16
CA MET A 120 -1.51 -7.70 7.54
C MET A 120 -1.80 -6.38 8.28
N LEU A 121 -2.88 -5.69 7.91
CA LEU A 121 -3.28 -4.42 8.52
C LEU A 121 -4.01 -4.59 9.87
N ASP A 122 -4.41 -5.82 10.23
CA ASP A 122 -5.00 -6.16 11.53
C ASP A 122 -3.92 -6.26 12.63
N SER A 123 -3.26 -5.14 12.89
CA SER A 123 -2.21 -5.00 13.89
C SER A 123 -2.62 -4.03 14.99
N SER A 124 -2.11 -4.25 16.20
CA SER A 124 -2.34 -3.33 17.33
C SER A 124 -1.82 -1.91 17.05
N ALA A 125 -0.75 -1.77 16.25
CA ALA A 125 -0.18 -0.49 15.86
C ALA A 125 -1.12 0.32 14.92
N LEU A 126 -2.00 -0.35 14.18
CA LEU A 126 -2.93 0.26 13.24
C LEU A 126 -4.38 0.25 13.76
N LYS A 127 -4.60 -0.19 14.99
CA LYS A 127 -5.91 -0.21 15.63
C LYS A 127 -6.39 1.22 15.87
N GLY A 128 -7.62 1.51 15.46
CA GLY A 128 -8.23 2.86 15.59
C GLY A 128 -7.76 3.88 14.55
N ARG A 129 -6.74 3.57 13.74
CA ARG A 129 -6.29 4.43 12.63
C ARG A 129 -7.26 4.32 11.46
N ARG A 130 -7.59 5.46 10.83
CA ARG A 130 -8.36 5.49 9.58
C ARG A 130 -7.44 5.12 8.42
N LYS A 131 -7.78 4.07 7.69
CA LYS A 131 -6.96 3.54 6.60
C LYS A 131 -7.51 4.03 5.27
N VAL A 132 -6.68 4.66 4.44
CA VAL A 132 -7.07 5.12 3.10
C VAL A 132 -6.19 4.42 2.08
N LEU A 133 -6.81 3.75 1.11
CA LEU A 133 -6.09 3.07 0.03
C LEU A 133 -5.65 4.11 -1.02
N VAL A 134 -4.45 3.96 -1.58
CA VAL A 134 -3.98 4.80 -2.70
C VAL A 134 -3.31 3.89 -3.72
N GLY A 135 -3.76 3.91 -4.96
CA GLY A 135 -3.22 3.01 -5.97
C GLY A 135 -3.07 3.65 -7.34
N PHE A 136 -1.98 3.32 -8.04
CA PHE A 136 -1.76 3.73 -9.43
C PHE A 136 -1.86 2.56 -10.40
N SER A 137 -2.55 2.75 -11.53
CA SER A 137 -2.67 1.76 -12.61
C SER A 137 -3.14 0.40 -12.10
N GLN A 138 -2.28 -0.62 -12.14
CA GLN A 138 -2.53 -1.94 -11.57
C GLN A 138 -2.85 -1.89 -10.06
N GLY A 139 -2.10 -1.09 -9.30
CA GLY A 139 -2.35 -0.84 -7.88
C GLY A 139 -3.64 -0.06 -7.64
N GLY A 140 -4.07 0.76 -8.60
CA GLY A 140 -5.36 1.45 -8.56
C GLY A 140 -6.53 0.48 -8.65
N TYR A 141 -6.45 -0.49 -9.56
CA TYR A 141 -7.46 -1.55 -9.63
C TYR A 141 -7.45 -2.46 -8.40
N LEU A 142 -6.26 -2.81 -7.89
CA LEU A 142 -6.15 -3.54 -6.62
C LEU A 142 -6.82 -2.78 -5.47
N SER A 143 -6.53 -1.48 -5.31
CA SER A 143 -7.15 -0.64 -4.27
C SER A 143 -8.67 -0.63 -4.36
N TYR A 144 -9.19 -0.55 -5.58
CA TYR A 144 -10.62 -0.64 -5.83
C TYR A 144 -11.20 -1.98 -5.35
N ARG A 145 -10.54 -3.10 -5.69
CA ARG A 145 -11.02 -4.43 -5.32
C ARG A 145 -10.99 -4.68 -3.82
N ILE A 146 -9.92 -4.25 -3.15
CA ILE A 146 -9.82 -4.30 -1.69
C ILE A 146 -10.96 -3.53 -1.04
N LEU A 147 -11.25 -2.31 -1.52
CA LEU A 147 -12.34 -1.51 -0.96
C LEU A 147 -13.71 -2.17 -1.20
N ALA A 148 -13.93 -2.75 -2.39
CA ALA A 148 -15.18 -3.40 -2.74
C ALA A 148 -15.43 -4.67 -1.92
N ASP A 149 -14.37 -5.45 -1.65
CA ASP A 149 -14.46 -6.70 -0.88
C ASP A 149 -14.48 -6.46 0.64
N HIS A 150 -13.91 -5.34 1.11
CA HIS A 150 -13.80 -4.98 2.53
C HIS A 150 -14.25 -3.54 2.83
N PRO A 151 -15.53 -3.18 2.53
CA PRO A 151 -15.99 -1.80 2.60
C PRO A 151 -15.93 -1.19 4.01
N ASP A 152 -16.05 -2.01 5.06
CA ASP A 152 -16.03 -1.55 6.44
C ASP A 152 -14.59 -1.39 7.02
N THR A 153 -13.58 -1.84 6.28
CA THR A 153 -12.18 -1.83 6.76
C THR A 153 -11.45 -0.52 6.44
N PHE A 154 -11.87 0.15 5.37
CA PHE A 154 -11.17 1.32 4.82
C PHE A 154 -12.08 2.54 4.80
N ALA A 155 -11.52 3.70 5.13
CA ALA A 155 -12.24 4.97 5.12
C ALA A 155 -12.49 5.50 3.70
N GLY A 156 -11.82 4.93 2.69
CA GLY A 156 -11.95 5.28 1.28
C GLY A 156 -10.72 4.87 0.47
N ALA A 157 -10.74 5.21 -0.82
CA ALA A 157 -9.63 4.97 -1.74
C ALA A 157 -9.42 6.15 -2.70
N VAL A 158 -8.15 6.40 -3.04
CA VAL A 158 -7.72 7.29 -4.12
C VAL A 158 -7.22 6.43 -5.27
N LEU A 159 -7.94 6.43 -6.38
CA LEU A 159 -7.66 5.58 -7.54
C LEU A 159 -7.04 6.43 -8.66
N LEU A 160 -5.76 6.20 -8.95
CA LEU A 160 -5.02 6.91 -9.97
C LEU A 160 -4.93 6.03 -11.23
N ALA A 161 -5.67 6.41 -12.28
CA ALA A 161 -5.70 5.70 -13.57
C ALA A 161 -5.91 4.16 -13.48
N PRO A 162 -6.92 3.67 -12.73
CA PRO A 162 -7.11 2.24 -12.49
C PRO A 162 -7.36 1.45 -13.79
N SER A 163 -6.70 0.29 -13.93
CA SER A 163 -6.97 -0.68 -14.98
C SER A 163 -8.16 -1.57 -14.60
N PHE A 164 -9.39 -1.06 -14.71
CA PHE A 164 -10.59 -1.81 -14.31
C PHE A 164 -10.78 -3.11 -15.09
N HIS A 165 -11.11 -4.18 -14.37
CA HIS A 165 -11.48 -5.50 -14.93
C HIS A 165 -12.90 -5.94 -14.53
N ASP A 166 -13.66 -5.08 -13.86
CA ASP A 166 -15.11 -5.25 -13.66
C ASP A 166 -15.85 -4.63 -14.84
N GLU A 167 -16.90 -5.31 -15.33
CA GLU A 167 -17.77 -4.74 -16.37
C GLU A 167 -18.46 -3.46 -15.91
N GLN A 168 -18.80 -3.38 -14.62
CA GLN A 168 -19.40 -2.21 -13.99
C GLN A 168 -18.79 -2.01 -12.59
N PRO A 169 -17.86 -1.05 -12.44
CA PRO A 169 -17.33 -0.69 -11.14
C PRO A 169 -18.44 -0.18 -10.21
N ARG A 170 -18.51 -0.74 -9.01
CA ARG A 170 -19.39 -0.31 -7.92
C ARG A 170 -18.65 0.66 -7.00
N PHE A 171 -19.15 1.88 -6.85
CA PHE A 171 -18.64 2.88 -5.90
C PHE A 171 -19.66 3.12 -4.79
#